data_AF-A0A6C1QM17-F1
#
_entry.id   AF-A0A6C1QM17-F1
#
_cell.length_a   1.000
_cell.length_b   1.000
_cell.length_c   1.000
_cell.angle_alpha   90.00
_cell.angle_beta   90.00
_cell.angle_gamma   90.00
#
_symmetry.space_group_name_H-M   'P 1'
#
loop_
_entity.id
_entity.type
_entity.pdbx_description
1 polymer ?
#
loop_
_entity_poly.entity_id
_entity_poly.type
_entity_poly.pdbx_seq_one_letter_code
_entity_poly.pdbx_strand_id
1 'polypeptide(L)'
;PIAVAITFWVIQLVESNFLSPKIVGGTLKVNALAAIISIIVGASVWGIAGMILFLPFTAMLKVVCQEYDGLKPIALFIGEQNVKEKSIDIEVLSKWKVKINQLFSKPN
;
A
#
# COMPACT_ATOMS: atom_id res chain seq x y z
N PRO A 1 -23.77 21.93 -16.59
CA PRO A 1 -23.15 20.59 -16.81
C PRO A 1 -21.62 20.59 -16.76
N ILE A 2 -20.95 21.48 -17.51
CA ILE A 2 -19.48 21.50 -17.63
C ILE A 2 -18.78 21.94 -16.33
N ALA A 3 -19.31 22.95 -15.65
CA ALA A 3 -18.75 23.41 -14.36
C ALA A 3 -18.77 22.31 -13.28
N VAL A 4 -19.88 21.56 -13.19
CA VAL A 4 -20.02 20.44 -12.24
C VAL A 4 -19.02 19.33 -12.57
N ALA A 5 -18.84 19.00 -13.85
CA ALA A 5 -17.87 18.00 -14.30
C ALA A 5 -16.43 18.39 -13.93
N ILE A 6 -16.04 19.65 -14.14
CA ILE A 6 -14.70 20.15 -13.80
C ILE A 6 -14.47 20.09 -12.28
N THR A 7 -15.43 20.56 -11.48
CA THR A 7 -15.33 20.50 -10.01
C THR A 7 -15.21 19.07 -9.52
N PHE A 8 -16.02 18.15 -10.06
CA PHE A 8 -15.94 16.73 -9.71
C PHE A 8 -14.58 16.14 -10.07
N TRP A 9 -14.03 16.48 -11.24
CA TRP A 9 -12.74 15.99 -11.70
C TRP A 9 -11.58 16.48 -10.83
N VAL A 10 -11.62 17.74 -10.38
CA VAL A 10 -10.64 18.30 -9.44
C VAL A 10 -10.71 17.59 -8.10
N ILE A 11 -11.91 17.37 -7.56
CA ILE A 11 -12.11 16.61 -6.32
C ILE A 11 -11.56 15.20 -6.46
N GLN A 12 -11.84 14.53 -7.58
CA GLN A 12 -11.39 13.16 -7.84
C GLN A 12 -9.88 13.06 -7.99
N LEU A 13 -9.24 14.07 -8.60
CA LEU A 13 -7.78 14.16 -8.66
C LEU A 13 -7.18 14.33 -7.26
N VAL A 14 -7.74 15.20 -6.42
CA VAL A 14 -7.27 15.41 -5.04
C VAL A 14 -7.48 14.15 -4.20
N GLU A 15 -8.64 13.51 -4.33
CA GLU A 15 -8.97 12.29 -3.60
C GLU A 15 -8.06 11.13 -4.02
N SER A 16 -7.91 10.91 -5.33
CA SER A 16 -7.11 9.83 -5.90
C SER A 16 -5.60 10.01 -5.70
N ASN A 17 -5.07 11.24 -5.76
CA ASN A 17 -3.63 11.48 -5.67
C ASN A 17 -3.15 11.76 -4.25
N PHE A 18 -4.04 12.16 -3.32
CA PHE A 18 -3.62 12.63 -2.00
C PHE A 18 -4.31 11.91 -0.85
N LEU A 19 -5.63 11.74 -0.89
CA LEU A 19 -6.36 11.04 0.17
C LEU A 19 -6.15 9.54 0.10
N SER A 20 -6.31 8.94 -1.08
CA SER A 20 -6.08 7.51 -1.30
C SER A 20 -4.71 7.07 -0.78
N PRO A 21 -3.56 7.60 -1.23
CA PRO A 21 -2.26 7.11 -0.74
C PRO A 21 -1.99 7.45 0.74
N LYS A 22 -2.58 8.51 1.28
CA LYS A 22 -2.37 8.92 2.68
C LYS A 22 -3.24 8.11 3.67
N ILE A 23 -4.41 7.63 3.23
CA ILE A 23 -5.37 6.87 4.06
C ILE A 23 -5.19 5.37 3.85
N VAL A 24 -4.95 4.91 2.62
CA VAL A 24 -4.65 3.50 2.30
C VAL A 24 -3.14 3.23 2.25
N GLY A 25 -2.36 4.09 2.89
CA GLY A 25 -0.90 4.10 2.91
C GLY A 25 -0.29 2.86 3.56
N GLY A 26 -0.24 1.78 2.80
CA GLY A 26 0.38 0.53 3.18
C GLY A 26 0.14 -0.50 2.08
N THR A 27 1.11 -0.64 1.17
CA THR A 27 1.12 -1.75 0.21
C THR A 27 0.87 -3.04 0.97
N LEU A 28 -0.22 -3.74 0.63
CA LEU A 28 -0.60 -4.99 1.26
C LEU A 28 0.49 -6.01 0.98
N LYS A 29 1.41 -6.18 1.94
CA LYS A 29 2.55 -7.11 1.87
C LYS A 29 2.07 -8.56 2.03
N VAL A 30 1.25 -9.03 1.10
CA VAL A 30 0.71 -10.40 1.08
C VAL A 30 1.53 -11.19 0.07
N ASN A 31 1.94 -12.42 0.42
CA ASN A 31 2.65 -13.29 -0.51
C ASN A 31 1.80 -13.52 -1.78
N ALA A 32 2.42 -13.50 -2.96
CA ALA A 32 1.75 -13.69 -4.25
C ALA A 32 0.86 -14.96 -4.25
N LEU A 33 1.33 -16.03 -3.59
CA LEU A 33 0.57 -17.28 -3.46
C LEU A 33 -0.75 -17.09 -2.71
N ALA A 34 -0.76 -16.34 -1.61
CA ALA A 34 -1.95 -16.06 -0.82
C ALA A 34 -2.93 -15.14 -1.58
N ALA A 35 -2.41 -14.18 -2.36
CA ALA A 35 -3.23 -13.35 -3.24
C ALA A 35 -3.92 -14.18 -4.35
N ILE A 36 -3.20 -15.11 -4.98
CA ILE A 36 -3.76 -16.01 -6.00
C ILE A 36 -4.87 -16.88 -5.42
N ILE A 37 -4.62 -17.51 -4.26
CA ILE A 37 -5.63 -18.34 -3.58
C ILE A 37 -6.87 -17.52 -3.24
N SER A 38 -6.66 -16.31 -2.70
CA SER A 38 -7.73 -15.37 -2.37
C SER A 38 -8.59 -15.00 -3.59
N ILE A 39 -7.96 -14.70 -4.72
CA ILE A 39 -8.65 -14.37 -5.98
C ILE A 39 -9.45 -15.56 -6.50
N ILE A 40 -8.90 -16.78 -6.43
CA ILE A 40 -9.61 -18.00 -6.85
C ILE A 40 -10.85 -18.24 -5.99
N VAL A 41 -10.75 -18.04 -4.67
CA VAL A 41 -11.89 -18.15 -3.75
C VAL A 41 -12.91 -17.03 -4.01
N GLY A 42 -12.45 -15.79 -4.23
CA GLY A 42 -13.35 -14.69 -4.58
C GLY A 42 -14.06 -14.92 -5.91
N ALA A 43 -13.35 -15.46 -6.90
CA ALA A 43 -13.91 -15.83 -8.20
C ALA A 43 -15.00 -16.90 -8.07
N SER A 44 -14.83 -17.89 -7.19
CA SER A 44 -15.82 -18.96 -7.01
C SER A 44 -17.07 -18.50 -6.25
N VAL A 45 -16.94 -17.54 -5.33
CA VAL A 45 -18.08 -17.02 -4.54
C VAL A 45 -18.95 -16.08 -5.37
N TRP A 46 -18.34 -15.11 -6.09
CA TRP A 46 -19.09 -14.05 -6.77
C TRP A 46 -18.51 -13.62 -8.12
N GLY A 47 -17.62 -14.41 -8.70
CA GLY A 47 -16.99 -14.12 -10.00
C GLY A 47 -16.05 -12.91 -9.93
N ILE A 48 -16.17 -12.02 -10.92
CA ILE A 48 -15.26 -10.88 -11.09
C ILE A 48 -15.31 -9.90 -9.91
N ALA A 49 -16.50 -9.65 -9.36
CA ALA A 49 -16.66 -8.80 -8.20
C ALA A 49 -15.92 -9.38 -6.98
N GLY A 50 -16.00 -10.70 -6.79
CA GLY A 50 -15.31 -11.39 -5.69
C GLY A 50 -13.79 -11.35 -5.83
N MET A 51 -13.24 -11.43 -7.05
CA MET A 51 -11.79 -11.31 -7.27
C MET A 51 -11.19 -10.00 -6.74
N ILE A 52 -11.92 -8.88 -6.89
CA ILE A 52 -11.45 -7.55 -6.46
C ILE A 52 -11.61 -7.38 -4.95
N LEU A 53 -12.72 -7.86 -4.39
CA LEU A 53 -13.07 -7.71 -2.97
C LEU A 53 -12.24 -8.63 -2.06
N PHE A 54 -11.80 -9.77 -2.56
CA PHE A 54 -11.06 -10.74 -1.75
C PHE A 54 -9.61 -10.32 -1.45
N LEU A 55 -9.00 -9.50 -2.30
CA LEU A 55 -7.65 -8.97 -2.06
C LEU A 55 -7.57 -8.10 -0.78
N PRO A 56 -8.41 -7.06 -0.58
CA PRO A 56 -8.42 -6.31 0.68
C PRO A 56 -8.91 -7.16 1.85
N PHE A 57 -9.83 -8.12 1.62
CA PHE A 57 -10.27 -9.04 2.66
C PHE A 57 -9.13 -9.91 3.20
N THR A 58 -8.28 -10.45 2.33
CA THR A 58 -7.09 -11.22 2.72
C THR A 58 -6.09 -10.36 3.50
N ALA A 59 -5.95 -9.09 3.14
CA ALA A 59 -5.14 -8.17 3.93
C ALA A 59 -5.70 -7.93 5.33
N MET A 60 -7.02 -7.72 5.47
CA MET A 60 -7.67 -7.60 6.78
C MET A 60 -7.46 -8.88 7.60
N LEU A 61 -7.68 -10.04 6.99
CA LEU A 61 -7.48 -11.34 7.64
C LEU A 61 -6.04 -11.52 8.12
N LYS A 62 -5.07 -11.11 7.31
CA LYS A 62 -3.65 -11.12 7.69
C LYS A 62 -3.40 -10.26 8.93
N VAL A 63 -3.91 -9.03 8.98
CA VAL A 63 -3.73 -8.10 10.11
C VAL A 63 -4.33 -8.70 11.39
N VAL A 64 -5.53 -9.28 11.30
CA VAL A 64 -6.17 -9.95 12.44
C VAL A 64 -5.34 -11.15 12.93
N CYS A 65 -4.81 -11.96 12.01
CA CYS A 65 -3.95 -13.09 12.36
C CYS A 65 -2.59 -12.66 12.94
N GLN A 66 -2.11 -11.44 12.66
CA GLN A 66 -0.87 -10.90 13.24
C GLN A 66 -1.05 -10.46 14.69
N GLU A 67 -2.26 -10.03 15.08
CA GLU A 67 -2.57 -9.57 16.43
C GLU A 67 -2.72 -10.75 17.42
N TYR A 68 -3.09 -11.94 16.92
CA TYR A 68 -3.28 -13.13 17.76
C TYR A 68 -2.01 -13.99 17.83
N ASP A 69 -1.37 -14.07 19.01
CA ASP A 69 -0.10 -14.77 19.21
C ASP A 69 -0.13 -16.27 18.83
N GLY A 70 -1.30 -16.92 18.87
CA GLY A 70 -1.47 -18.30 18.42
C GLY A 70 -1.50 -18.50 16.90
N LEU A 71 -1.79 -17.45 16.11
CA LEU A 71 -1.89 -17.52 14.64
C LEU A 71 -0.69 -16.86 13.94
N LYS A 72 0.26 -16.33 14.71
CA LYS A 72 1.55 -15.79 14.25
C LYS A 72 2.27 -16.68 13.23
N PRO A 73 2.40 -18.02 13.38
CA PRO A 73 3.06 -18.85 12.37
C PRO A 73 2.29 -18.90 11.04
N ILE A 74 0.96 -18.93 11.08
CA ILE A 74 0.10 -18.92 9.86
C ILE A 74 0.19 -17.54 9.18
N ALA A 75 0.16 -16.47 9.97
CA ALA A 75 0.36 -15.11 9.49
C ALA A 75 1.75 -14.90 8.88
N LEU A 76 2.77 -15.63 9.34
CA LEU A 76 4.14 -15.59 8.85
C LEU A 76 4.34 -16.40 7.55
N PHE A 77 3.50 -17.41 7.27
CA PHE A 77 3.45 -18.08 5.96
C PHE A 77 2.66 -17.28 4.91
N ILE A 78 1.59 -16.60 5.32
CA ILE A 78 0.73 -15.76 4.46
C ILE A 78 1.38 -14.39 4.19
N GLY A 79 2.03 -13.82 5.19
CA GLY A 79 2.78 -12.58 5.10
C GLY A 79 4.20 -12.84 4.67
N GLU A 80 4.67 -12.14 3.64
CA GLU A 80 6.08 -12.14 3.31
C GLU A 80 6.89 -11.60 4.50
N GLN A 81 7.96 -12.31 4.89
CA GLN A 81 8.90 -11.93 5.95
C GLN A 81 9.68 -10.67 5.59
N ASN A 82 9.03 -9.53 5.40
CA ASN A 82 9.70 -8.25 5.22
C ASN A 82 8.80 -7.13 5.73
N VAL A 83 8.71 -7.03 7.05
CA VAL A 83 8.58 -5.72 7.70
C VAL A 83 9.88 -4.93 7.45
N LYS A 84 10.18 -4.63 6.18
CA LYS A 84 10.99 -3.47 5.84
C LYS A 84 10.03 -2.32 5.72
N GLU A 85 9.83 -1.64 6.84
CA GLU A 85 9.68 -0.19 6.86
C GLU A 85 10.59 0.35 5.75
N LYS A 86 10.01 0.91 4.69
CA LYS A 86 10.80 1.42 3.58
C LYS A 86 11.43 2.72 4.07
N SER A 87 12.59 2.61 4.74
CA SER A 87 13.52 3.67 5.15
C SER A 87 14.09 4.51 3.99
N ILE A 88 13.49 4.42 2.81
CA ILE A 88 14.03 4.97 1.55
C ILE A 88 13.79 6.48 1.52
N ASP A 89 12.76 6.99 2.21
CA ASP A 89 12.55 8.43 2.29
C ASP A 89 13.64 9.11 3.15
N ILE A 90 14.01 8.53 4.29
CA ILE A 90 15.04 9.11 5.18
C ILE A 90 16.44 9.02 4.54
N GLU A 91 16.76 7.91 3.85
CA GLU A 91 18.07 7.70 3.24
C GLU A 91 18.28 8.53 1.96
N VAL A 92 17.25 8.68 1.13
CA VAL A 92 17.32 9.54 -0.08
C VAL A 92 17.37 11.01 0.33
N LEU A 93 16.58 11.45 1.31
CA LEU A 93 16.60 12.83 1.80
C LEU A 93 17.96 13.21 2.41
N SER A 94 18.61 12.30 3.15
CA SER A 94 19.93 12.57 3.71
C SER A 94 21.00 12.72 2.61
N LYS A 95 20.98 11.86 1.58
CA LYS A 95 21.87 11.98 0.41
C LYS A 95 21.69 13.29 -0.33
N TRP A 96 20.45 13.70 -0.57
CA TRP A 96 20.15 14.98 -1.21
C TRP A 96 20.55 16.17 -0.34
N LYS A 97 20.33 16.11 0.98
CA LYS A 97 20.75 17.16 1.92
C LYS A 97 22.27 17.34 1.93
N VAL A 98 23.04 16.24 1.91
CA VAL A 98 24.51 16.30 1.82
C VAL A 98 24.95 16.91 0.49
N LYS A 99 24.36 16.48 -0.63
CA LYS A 99 24.69 17.01 -1.96
C LYS A 99 24.36 18.50 -2.11
N ILE A 100 23.23 18.93 -1.57
CA ILE A 100 22.82 20.35 -1.54
C ILE A 100 23.79 21.14 -0.68
N ASN A 101 24.13 20.65 0.53
CA ASN A 101 25.08 21.35 1.39
C ASN A 101 26.45 21.48 0.73
N GLN A 102 26.88 20.49 -0.06
CA GLN A 102 28.11 20.57 -0.86
C GLN A 102 28.03 21.58 -2.02
N LEU A 103 26.88 21.72 -2.67
CA LEU A 103 26.69 22.70 -3.75
C LEU A 103 26.60 24.14 -3.25
N PHE A 104 25.99 24.36 -2.09
CA PHE A 104 25.87 25.68 -1.47
C PHE A 104 27.09 26.07 -0.62
N SER A 105 27.93 25.11 -0.22
CA SER A 105 29.19 25.36 0.49
C SER A 105 30.36 25.74 -0.43
N LYS A 106 30.09 26.11 -1.68
CA LYS A 106 31.07 26.76 -2.56
C LYS A 106 30.78 28.26 -2.69
N PRO A 107 31.20 29.09 -1.72
CA PRO A 107 31.61 30.45 -2.00
C PRO A 107 33.09 30.44 -2.38
N ASN A 108 33.35 30.82 -3.65
CA ASN A 108 34.66 31.05 -4.27
C ASN A 108 35.52 29.80 -4.56
#